data_AF-A0AAD9WIS4-F1
#
_entry.id   AF-A0AAD9WIS4-F1
#
_cell.length_a   1.000
_cell.length_b   1.000
_cell.length_c   1.000
_cell.angle_alpha   90.00
_cell.angle_beta   90.00
_cell.angle_gamma   90.00
#
_symmetry.space_group_name_H-M   'P 1'
#
loop_
_entity.id
_entity.type
_entity.pdbx_description
1 polymer ?
#
loop_
_entity_poly.entity_id
_entity_poly.type
_entity_poly.pdbx_seq_one_letter_code
_entity_poly.pdbx_strand_id
1 'polypeptide(L)'
;MSLYLVIDEPNKLGRGERILVDYKFFVLNNNDKTYVIFKEKGKELRAFSRGVTRRGLLKFLSLDSFNDPKNGYRDRDSCTIGAELLVSKPTRKKATLTIKNPSPNEITLNIQRFCTSKSSVQSSEAFPLEGRDWYIP
;
A
#
# COMPACT_ATOMS: atom_id res chain seq x y z
N MET A 1 -7.27 15.67 18.53
CA MET A 1 -6.94 14.22 18.61
C MET A 1 -6.38 13.73 17.28
N SER A 2 -5.41 12.82 17.34
CA SER A 2 -4.76 12.20 16.19
C SER A 2 -4.87 10.68 16.30
N LEU A 3 -5.02 9.98 15.17
CA LEU A 3 -5.26 8.54 15.13
C LEU A 3 -4.43 7.89 14.04
N TYR A 4 -3.80 6.76 14.34
CA TYR A 4 -2.83 6.13 13.44
C TYR A 4 -2.86 4.61 13.51
N LEU A 5 -2.52 4.00 12.38
CA LEU A 5 -2.17 2.61 12.25
C LEU A 5 -0.65 2.48 12.29
N VAL A 6 -0.18 1.45 12.97
CA VAL A 6 1.24 1.13 13.11
C VAL A 6 1.43 -0.33 12.72
N ILE A 7 2.46 -0.60 11.92
CA ILE A 7 2.92 -1.97 11.70
C ILE A 7 3.70 -2.42 12.94
N ASP A 8 3.27 -3.54 13.51
CA ASP A 8 3.88 -4.14 14.70
C ASP A 8 5.32 -4.60 14.44
N GLU A 9 5.54 -5.35 13.35
CA GLU A 9 6.84 -5.96 13.05
C GLU A 9 7.41 -5.52 11.69
N PRO A 10 7.81 -4.24 11.54
CA PRO A 10 8.25 -3.69 10.26
C PRO A 10 9.55 -4.32 9.75
N ASN A 11 10.33 -4.95 10.64
CA ASN A 11 11.57 -5.65 10.29
C ASN A 11 11.32 -7.00 9.60
N LYS A 12 10.11 -7.56 9.68
CA LYS A 12 9.74 -8.76 8.92
C LYS A 12 9.49 -8.48 7.44
N LEU A 13 9.38 -7.21 7.04
CA LEU A 13 9.26 -6.80 5.65
C LEU A 13 10.62 -6.85 4.94
N GLY A 14 10.66 -7.46 3.78
CA GLY A 14 11.85 -7.49 2.93
C GLY A 14 12.28 -6.09 2.46
N ARG A 15 13.54 -5.94 2.04
CA ARG A 15 14.01 -4.65 1.47
C ARG A 15 13.19 -4.31 0.22
N GLY A 16 12.51 -3.17 0.26
CA GLY A 16 11.66 -2.69 -0.83
C GLY A 16 10.27 -3.31 -0.88
N GLU A 17 9.91 -4.18 0.07
CA GLU A 17 8.54 -4.65 0.25
C GLU A 17 7.66 -3.51 0.75
N ARG A 18 6.41 -3.48 0.27
CA ARG A 18 5.40 -2.50 0.65
C ARG A 18 4.09 -3.22 0.86
N ILE A 19 3.41 -2.91 1.96
CA ILE A 19 2.03 -3.31 2.19
C ILE A 19 1.16 -2.11 1.83
N LEU A 20 0.22 -2.29 0.91
CA LEU A 20 -0.78 -1.27 0.60
C LEU A 20 -1.98 -1.52 1.50
N VAL A 21 -2.43 -0.48 2.20
CA VAL A 21 -3.59 -0.55 3.07
C VAL A 21 -4.52 0.59 2.69
N ASP A 22 -5.76 0.26 2.37
CA ASP A 22 -6.86 1.23 2.43
C ASP A 22 -7.45 1.16 3.84
N TYR A 23 -7.56 2.31 4.48
CA TYR A 23 -8.09 2.39 5.82
C TYR A 23 -9.10 3.51 5.97
N LYS A 24 -10.13 3.23 6.77
CA LYS A 24 -11.16 4.18 7.19
C LYS A 24 -11.25 4.16 8.69
N PHE A 25 -11.40 5.33 9.28
CA PHE A 25 -11.69 5.46 10.70
C PHE A 25 -13.13 5.90 10.88
N PHE A 26 -13.73 5.50 11.99
CA PHE A 26 -15.11 5.78 12.30
C PHE A 26 -15.21 6.31 13.72
N VAL A 27 -16.14 7.23 13.96
CA VAL A 27 -16.53 7.64 15.30
C VAL A 27 -18.02 7.41 15.44
N LEU A 28 -18.43 6.77 16.53
CA LEU A 28 -19.85 6.60 16.85
C LEU A 28 -20.45 7.98 17.21
N ASN A 29 -21.49 8.36 16.48
CA ASN A 29 -22.38 9.42 16.87
C ASN A 29 -23.49 8.83 17.76
N ASN A 30 -23.45 9.16 19.04
CA ASN A 30 -24.36 8.62 20.04
C ASN A 30 -25.77 9.20 19.99
N ASN A 31 -25.96 10.34 19.31
CA ASN A 31 -27.25 11.02 19.20
C ASN A 31 -28.18 10.21 18.27
N ASP A 32 -27.66 9.82 17.12
CA ASP A 32 -28.38 9.12 16.05
C ASP A 32 -27.98 7.64 15.91
N LYS A 33 -27.06 7.16 16.75
CA LYS A 33 -26.54 5.78 16.76
C LYS A 33 -25.95 5.37 15.40
N THR A 34 -25.30 6.31 14.72
CA THR A 34 -24.65 6.11 13.42
C THR A 34 -23.12 6.26 13.52
N TYR A 35 -22.39 5.89 12.47
CA TYR A 35 -20.95 6.11 12.40
C TYR A 35 -20.60 7.20 11.40
N VAL A 36 -19.79 8.17 11.85
CA VAL A 36 -19.19 9.19 10.98
C VAL A 36 -17.84 8.69 10.49
N ILE A 37 -17.64 8.74 9.17
CA ILE A 37 -16.44 8.21 8.52
C ILE A 37 -15.41 9.33 8.34
N PHE A 38 -14.18 9.06 8.76
CA PHE A 38 -13.03 9.93 8.57
C PHE A 38 -12.03 9.25 7.63
N LYS A 39 -11.72 9.93 6.52
CA LYS A 39 -10.75 9.46 5.52
C LYS A 39 -9.74 10.55 5.20
N GLU A 40 -8.53 10.14 4.84
CA GLU A 40 -7.51 11.06 4.37
C GLU A 40 -7.78 11.43 2.91
N LYS A 41 -7.91 12.72 2.60
CA LYS A 41 -8.20 13.19 1.24
C LYS A 41 -7.09 12.78 0.26
N GLY A 42 -7.47 12.43 -0.97
CA GLY A 42 -6.57 12.35 -2.12
C GLY A 42 -5.77 11.05 -2.31
N LYS A 43 -5.84 10.05 -1.40
CA LYS A 43 -5.34 8.69 -1.69
C LYS A 43 -6.11 7.64 -0.88
N GLU A 44 -6.62 6.64 -1.58
CA GLU A 44 -7.31 5.48 -0.99
C GLU A 44 -6.30 4.45 -0.47
N LEU A 45 -5.24 4.15 -1.23
CA LEU A 45 -4.21 3.19 -0.82
C LEU A 45 -2.99 3.87 -0.21
N ARG A 46 -2.61 3.43 0.99
CA ARG A 46 -1.43 3.91 1.73
C ARG A 46 -0.40 2.81 1.84
N ALA A 47 0.80 3.11 1.35
CA ALA A 47 1.91 2.18 1.45
C ALA A 47 2.60 2.30 2.81
N PHE A 48 2.74 1.16 3.47
CA PHE A 48 3.61 0.93 4.60
C PHE A 48 4.83 0.14 4.16
N SER A 49 5.96 0.40 4.80
CA SER A 49 7.22 -0.30 4.55
C SER A 49 8.07 -0.29 5.82
N ARG A 50 9.23 -0.95 5.79
CA ARG A 50 10.18 -0.91 6.91
C ARG A 50 10.57 0.53 7.32
N GLY A 51 10.64 1.46 6.36
CA GLY A 51 10.96 2.87 6.62
C GLY A 51 9.75 3.77 6.88
N VAL A 52 8.53 3.28 6.63
CA VAL A 52 7.29 4.03 6.85
C VAL A 52 6.30 3.12 7.55
N THR A 53 6.38 3.12 8.88
CA THR A 53 5.68 2.16 9.74
C THR A 53 4.33 2.68 10.25
N ARG A 54 4.08 3.99 10.12
CA ARG A 54 2.90 4.67 10.65
C ARG A 54 2.19 5.50 9.59
N ARG A 55 0.86 5.37 9.50
CA ARG A 55 -0.03 6.21 8.70
C ARG A 55 -1.32 6.50 9.46
N GLY A 56 -1.98 7.60 9.17
CA GLY A 56 -3.19 7.99 9.89
C GLY A 56 -3.58 9.43 9.68
N LEU A 57 -4.45 9.92 10.55
CA LEU A 57 -4.99 11.27 10.51
C LEU A 57 -4.40 12.09 11.67
N LEU A 58 -3.54 13.06 11.31
CA LEU A 58 -2.94 13.99 12.28
C LEU A 58 -4.01 14.84 12.99
N LYS A 59 -5.02 15.28 12.24
CA LYS A 59 -6.20 16.00 12.75
C LYS A 59 -7.43 15.14 12.53
N PHE A 60 -7.51 14.03 13.26
CA PHE A 60 -8.63 13.09 13.15
C PHE A 60 -9.93 13.73 13.62
N LEU A 61 -9.93 14.23 14.86
CA LEU A 61 -11.07 14.89 15.48
C LEU A 61 -10.56 16.05 16.32
N SER A 62 -11.11 17.25 16.12
CA SER A 62 -10.76 18.41 16.95
C SER A 62 -11.36 18.26 18.34
N LEU A 63 -10.76 18.92 19.34
CA LEU A 63 -11.29 18.91 20.70
C LEU A 63 -12.65 19.61 20.76
N ASP A 64 -12.81 20.70 20.00
CA ASP A 64 -14.07 21.45 19.92
C ASP A 64 -15.20 20.58 19.36
N SER A 65 -14.97 19.88 18.23
CA SER A 65 -15.97 18.98 17.66
C SER A 65 -16.26 17.78 18.56
N PHE A 66 -15.26 17.28 19.29
CA PHE A 66 -15.43 16.21 20.26
C PHE A 66 -16.30 16.63 21.45
N ASN A 67 -16.11 17.85 21.96
CA ASN A 67 -16.84 18.36 23.12
C ASN A 67 -18.21 18.96 22.79
N ASP A 68 -18.48 19.29 21.53
CA ASP A 68 -19.79 19.79 21.11
C ASP A 68 -20.84 18.66 21.19
N PRO A 69 -21.84 18.77 22.09
CA PRO A 69 -22.87 17.75 22.27
C PRO A 69 -23.69 17.49 21.00
N LYS A 70 -23.75 18.45 20.07
CA LYS A 70 -24.49 18.29 18.80
C LYS A 70 -23.90 17.22 17.90
N ASN A 71 -22.59 16.98 18.00
CA ASN A 71 -21.91 15.99 17.18
C ASN A 71 -22.04 14.56 17.73
N GLY A 72 -22.43 14.41 19.00
CA GLY A 72 -22.69 13.11 19.65
C GLY A 72 -21.47 12.20 19.81
N TYR A 73 -20.25 12.69 19.60
CA TYR A 73 -19.04 11.86 19.67
C TYR A 73 -18.65 11.43 21.09
N ARG A 74 -19.00 12.24 22.09
CA ARG A 74 -18.65 12.01 23.50
C ARG A 74 -19.80 11.30 24.23
N ASP A 75 -19.50 10.14 24.79
CA ASP A 75 -20.36 9.45 25.76
C ASP A 75 -19.70 9.55 27.15
N ARG A 76 -20.23 10.45 27.98
CA ARG A 76 -19.66 10.86 29.27
C ARG A 76 -18.23 11.35 29.14
N ASP A 77 -17.24 10.49 29.36
CA ASP A 77 -15.80 10.81 29.26
C ASP A 77 -15.07 9.92 28.24
N SER A 78 -15.82 9.21 27.40
CA SER A 78 -15.30 8.26 26.43
C SER A 78 -15.85 8.52 25.03
N CYS A 79 -15.25 7.89 24.02
CA CYS A 79 -15.83 7.77 22.70
C CYS A 79 -15.47 6.43 22.08
N THR A 80 -16.33 5.98 21.16
CA THR A 80 -16.13 4.72 20.43
C THR A 80 -15.57 5.05 19.05
N ILE A 81 -14.39 4.50 18.78
CA ILE A 81 -13.68 4.65 17.50
C ILE A 81 -13.59 3.28 16.83
N GLY A 82 -13.94 3.22 15.55
CA GLY A 82 -13.77 2.04 14.69
C GLY A 82 -12.66 2.24 13.67
N ALA A 83 -12.13 1.14 13.15
CA ALA A 83 -11.23 1.14 12.00
C ALA A 83 -11.55 -0.03 11.07
N GLU A 84 -11.64 0.25 9.77
CA GLU A 84 -11.76 -0.76 8.71
C GLU A 84 -10.47 -0.74 7.90
N LEU A 85 -9.87 -1.91 7.69
CA LEU A 85 -8.57 -2.07 7.03
C LEU A 85 -8.70 -3.08 5.90
N LEU A 86 -8.41 -2.65 4.67
CA LEU A 86 -8.23 -3.54 3.53
C LEU A 86 -6.76 -3.61 3.17
N VAL A 87 -6.15 -4.77 3.42
CA VAL A 87 -4.71 -4.99 3.27
C VAL A 87 -4.43 -5.73 1.96
N SER A 88 -3.60 -5.13 1.11
CA SER A 88 -3.08 -5.73 -0.12
C SER A 88 -1.56 -5.80 -0.06
N LYS A 89 -1.02 -7.02 -0.21
CA LYS A 89 0.41 -7.26 -0.39
C LYS A 89 0.69 -7.42 -1.88
N PRO A 90 1.17 -6.39 -2.58
CA PRO A 90 1.54 -6.53 -3.98
C PRO A 90 2.74 -7.48 -4.12
N THR A 91 2.51 -8.64 -4.70
CA THR A 91 3.56 -9.59 -5.07
C THR A 91 4.35 -9.01 -6.24
N ARG A 92 5.51 -8.40 -5.99
CA ARG A 92 6.39 -7.96 -7.07
C ARG A 92 7.28 -9.11 -7.51
N LYS A 93 7.00 -9.70 -8.68
CA LYS A 93 8.02 -10.43 -9.42
C LYS A 93 8.98 -9.41 -10.02
N LYS A 94 10.25 -9.45 -9.63
CA LYS A 94 11.29 -8.61 -10.22
C LYS A 94 12.19 -9.49 -11.07
N ALA A 95 12.37 -9.13 -12.33
CA ALA A 95 13.48 -9.61 -13.15
C ALA A 95 14.51 -8.49 -13.26
N THR A 96 15.80 -8.81 -13.21
CA THR A 96 16.89 -7.84 -13.38
C THR A 96 17.79 -8.35 -14.50
N LEU A 97 18.01 -7.52 -15.51
CA LEU A 97 18.96 -7.77 -16.59
C LEU A 97 20.18 -6.90 -16.35
N THR A 98 21.36 -7.51 -16.37
CA THR A 98 22.64 -6.80 -16.26
C THR A 98 23.44 -7.09 -17.52
N ILE A 99 23.67 -6.04 -18.32
CA ILE A 99 24.52 -6.09 -19.50
C ILE A 99 25.89 -5.55 -19.09
N LYS A 100 26.94 -6.36 -19.23
CA LYS A 100 28.32 -5.90 -19.04
C LYS A 100 28.81 -5.37 -20.38
N ASN A 101 29.32 -4.13 -20.41
CA ASN A 101 29.84 -3.43 -21.59
C ASN A 101 28.79 -3.17 -22.70
N PRO A 102 27.96 -2.13 -22.57
CA PRO A 102 27.00 -1.80 -23.62
C PRO A 102 27.75 -1.37 -24.90
N SER A 103 27.58 -2.10 -25.98
CA SER A 103 27.83 -1.55 -27.32
C SER A 103 26.79 -0.45 -27.61
N PRO A 104 27.06 0.55 -28.48
CA PRO A 104 26.20 1.73 -28.65
C PRO A 104 24.83 1.45 -29.27
N ASN A 105 24.50 0.20 -29.58
CA ASN A 105 23.30 -0.14 -30.31
C ASN A 105 22.10 -0.27 -29.36
N GLU A 106 21.06 0.54 -29.59
CA GLU A 106 19.78 0.38 -28.90
C GLU A 106 19.17 -0.99 -29.21
N ILE A 107 18.94 -1.80 -28.17
CA ILE A 107 18.23 -3.07 -28.30
C ILE A 107 16.82 -2.87 -27.77
N THR A 108 15.83 -2.97 -28.66
CA THR A 108 14.41 -2.97 -28.30
C THR A 108 13.93 -4.41 -28.16
N LEU A 109 13.51 -4.80 -26.95
CA LEU A 109 12.94 -6.12 -26.67
C LEU A 109 11.43 -6.01 -26.49
N ASN A 110 10.67 -6.63 -27.40
CA ASN A 110 9.21 -6.70 -27.30
C ASN A 110 8.81 -7.99 -26.55
N ILE A 111 8.48 -7.86 -25.26
CA ILE A 111 8.06 -9.00 -24.43
C ILE A 111 6.55 -9.20 -24.59
N GLN A 112 6.16 -10.11 -25.48
CA GLN A 112 4.76 -10.47 -25.66
C GLN A 112 4.25 -11.32 -24.48
N ARG A 113 2.98 -11.14 -24.09
CA ARG A 113 2.26 -12.02 -23.14
C ARG A 113 2.80 -12.10 -21.70
N PHE A 114 3.56 -11.11 -21.22
CA PHE A 114 4.12 -11.05 -19.84
C PHE A 114 3.09 -11.25 -18.70
N CYS A 115 1.79 -11.19 -18.98
CA CYS A 115 0.71 -11.26 -17.98
C CYS A 115 -0.34 -12.36 -18.23
N THR A 116 -0.11 -13.33 -19.13
CA THR A 116 -1.16 -14.30 -19.54
C THR A 116 -0.80 -15.77 -19.35
N SER A 117 -0.41 -16.22 -18.15
CA SER A 117 -0.71 -17.61 -17.74
C SER A 117 -0.63 -17.87 -16.23
N LYS A 118 -1.47 -18.80 -15.78
CA LYS A 118 -1.47 -19.38 -14.43
C LYS A 118 -0.55 -20.62 -14.44
N SER A 119 0.54 -20.56 -13.68
CA SER A 119 1.28 -21.70 -13.07
C SER A 119 2.53 -22.31 -13.73
N SER A 120 3.10 -21.80 -14.82
CA SER A 120 4.47 -22.17 -15.21
C SER A 120 5.34 -20.93 -15.45
N VAL A 121 6.62 -21.01 -15.05
CA VAL A 121 7.63 -20.00 -15.37
C VAL A 121 7.68 -19.88 -16.90
N GLN A 122 7.48 -18.69 -17.44
CA GLN A 122 7.50 -18.45 -18.89
C GLN A 122 8.73 -17.65 -19.22
N SER A 123 9.58 -18.20 -20.10
CA SER A 123 10.76 -17.51 -20.60
C SER A 123 10.52 -16.98 -22.00
N SER A 124 11.19 -15.89 -22.36
CA SER A 124 11.22 -15.39 -23.73
C SER A 124 11.85 -16.39 -24.69
N GLU A 125 11.64 -16.18 -25.99
CA GLU A 125 12.49 -16.82 -27.00
C GLU A 125 13.95 -16.38 -26.83
N ALA A 126 14.87 -17.24 -27.31
CA ALA A 126 16.29 -16.95 -27.32
C ALA A 126 16.56 -15.74 -28.20
N PHE A 127 17.34 -14.76 -27.72
CA PHE A 127 17.85 -13.70 -28.59
C PHE A 127 19.39 -13.64 -28.50
N PRO A 128 20.07 -13.54 -29.65
CA PRO A 128 21.52 -13.50 -29.68
C PRO A 128 22.01 -12.11 -29.26
N LEU A 129 22.91 -12.06 -28.27
CA LEU A 129 23.60 -10.85 -27.83
C LEU A 129 25.04 -11.18 -27.41
N GLU A 130 26.01 -10.47 -27.99
CA GLU A 130 27.45 -10.68 -27.79
C GLU A 130 27.91 -12.13 -28.06
N GLY A 131 27.35 -12.79 -29.07
CA GLY A 131 27.72 -14.16 -29.42
C GLY A 131 27.23 -15.21 -28.41
N ARG A 132 26.28 -14.86 -27.53
CA ARG A 132 25.54 -15.80 -26.68
C ARG A 132 24.04 -15.64 -26.90
N ASP A 133 23.32 -16.75 -26.81
CA ASP A 133 21.85 -16.74 -26.80
C ASP A 133 21.35 -16.51 -25.38
N TRP A 134 20.53 -15.47 -25.20
CA TRP A 134 19.97 -15.08 -23.92
C TRP A 134 18.47 -15.36 -23.88
N TYR A 135 17.98 -15.67 -22.69
CA TYR A 135 16.56 -15.85 -22.40
C TYR A 135 16.17 -14.97 -21.22
N ILE A 136 15.01 -14.33 -21.28
CA ILE A 136 14.44 -13.57 -20.17
C ILE A 136 13.43 -14.47 -19.47
N PRO A 137 13.61 -14.81 -18.19
CA PRO A 137 12.68 -15.65 -17.43
C PRO A 137 11.42 -14.92 -16.94
#